data_AF-A0A848WG49-F1
#
_entry.id   AF-A0A848WG49-F1
#
_cell.length_a   1.000
_cell.length_b   1.000
_cell.length_c   1.000
_cell.angle_alpha   90.00
_cell.angle_beta   90.00
_cell.angle_gamma   90.00
#
_symmetry.space_group_name_H-M   'P 1'
#
loop_
_entity.id
_entity.type
_entity.pdbx_description
1 polymer ?
#
loop_
_entity_poly.entity_id
_entity_poly.type
_entity_poly.pdbx_seq_one_letter_code
_entity_poly.pdbx_strand_id
1 'polypeptide(L)'
;MVKEITPAEAKRHLHQDGEIAFFDVRDAGPFSMGHPLFAVPLPLRDLAEKVGALAPRKTVPVLLIDDDGSACATAARLLETMGYGYVRVLAGGVAAWQAAGYTLFQGVHVPSKTLGELAEVVSHPKTVTPETLLDWQTEKRDFHFFDCRPPAEFREMTVPGARCVPNGEIAHRLPAIGDDKPIVLTCAGRTRGLIGAVSLSMVADRDVYALEDGTQGWVLAGFELARDNELEEFPTLSPMQAQQTHAVAQRVLADQSIATINAKDVARYLQDETRTTFLIDVRSDDEFGNDPLPGFDHALSGQLVQATDKWIGVRRARVILGDDLGLRAAIAAWWLRMMGFETFVVLIDDTLRSVDLQQVTTEQLPTSRPDFETQEDSGNGLPAHVTWFAHGRHQGNRDASRLYLSWEKGLVAQLDDQERAEFLL
;
A
#
# COMPACT_ATOMS: atom_id res chain seq x y z
N MET A 1 -26.27 17.23 17.05
CA MET A 1 -26.97 16.09 16.42
C MET A 1 -26.02 15.52 15.39
N VAL A 2 -25.82 14.20 15.43
CA VAL A 2 -25.00 13.50 14.43
C VAL A 2 -25.70 13.64 13.08
N LYS A 3 -24.94 13.99 12.03
CA LYS A 3 -25.48 14.12 10.69
C LYS A 3 -25.34 12.78 9.97
N GLU A 4 -26.45 12.13 9.70
CA GLU A 4 -26.49 10.85 9.02
C GLU A 4 -26.50 11.02 7.48
N ILE A 5 -26.11 9.96 6.78
CA ILE A 5 -26.19 9.84 5.32
C ILE A 5 -26.62 8.41 4.96
N THR A 6 -27.45 8.26 3.92
CA THR A 6 -27.88 6.92 3.47
C THR A 6 -26.74 6.18 2.76
N PRO A 7 -26.78 4.83 2.67
CA PRO A 7 -25.79 4.08 1.89
C PRO A 7 -25.65 4.57 0.44
N ALA A 8 -26.76 4.89 -0.24
CA ALA A 8 -26.74 5.35 -1.63
C ALA A 8 -26.08 6.73 -1.78
N GLU A 9 -26.35 7.65 -0.86
CA GLU A 9 -25.68 8.96 -0.85
C GLU A 9 -24.20 8.84 -0.49
N ALA A 10 -23.86 7.97 0.46
CA ALA A 10 -22.48 7.67 0.84
C ALA A 10 -21.70 7.10 -0.35
N LYS A 11 -22.26 6.11 -1.05
CA LYS A 11 -21.64 5.54 -2.26
C LYS A 11 -21.43 6.61 -3.33
N ARG A 12 -22.45 7.43 -3.63
CA ARG A 12 -22.29 8.57 -4.55
C ARG A 12 -21.17 9.53 -4.11
N HIS A 13 -21.06 9.82 -2.81
CA HIS A 13 -20.01 10.70 -2.29
C HIS A 13 -18.60 10.10 -2.41
N LEU A 14 -18.48 8.77 -2.29
CA LEU A 14 -17.21 8.07 -2.47
C LEU A 14 -16.73 8.09 -3.92
N HIS A 15 -17.64 8.10 -4.89
CA HIS A 15 -17.34 8.01 -6.33
C HIS A 15 -17.44 9.32 -7.12
N GLN A 16 -17.94 10.40 -6.51
CA GLN A 16 -17.91 11.73 -7.13
C GLN A 16 -16.56 12.41 -6.95
N ASP A 17 -16.30 13.46 -7.75
CA ASP A 17 -15.08 14.27 -7.62
C ASP A 17 -14.92 14.88 -6.23
N GLY A 18 -13.66 15.02 -5.82
CA GLY A 18 -13.27 15.63 -4.55
C GLY A 18 -12.72 14.63 -3.53
N GLU A 19 -12.10 15.20 -2.51
CA GLU A 19 -11.51 14.45 -1.41
C GLU A 19 -12.57 14.01 -0.41
N ILE A 20 -12.40 12.79 0.11
CA ILE A 20 -13.22 12.24 1.19
C ILE A 20 -12.39 11.27 2.02
N ALA A 21 -12.49 11.40 3.34
CA ALA A 21 -11.98 10.41 4.29
C ALA A 21 -13.13 9.45 4.64
N PHE A 22 -12.91 8.15 4.54
CA PHE A 22 -13.90 7.15 4.92
C PHE A 22 -13.32 6.21 5.96
N PHE A 23 -13.75 6.35 7.20
CA PHE A 23 -13.19 5.56 8.31
C PHE A 23 -14.17 4.52 8.82
N ASP A 24 -13.69 3.28 8.91
CA ASP A 24 -14.35 2.22 9.68
C ASP A 24 -13.85 2.26 11.12
N VAL A 25 -14.75 2.54 12.06
CA VAL A 25 -14.39 2.74 13.48
C VAL A 25 -14.47 1.47 14.32
N ARG A 26 -14.69 0.32 13.68
CA ARG A 26 -14.65 -0.99 14.33
C ARG A 26 -13.22 -1.46 14.54
N ASP A 27 -13.07 -2.49 15.35
CA ASP A 27 -11.80 -3.18 15.55
C ASP A 27 -11.40 -4.03 14.33
N ALA A 28 -10.13 -4.44 14.31
CA ALA A 28 -9.50 -5.18 13.22
C ALA A 28 -10.29 -6.41 12.75
N GLY A 29 -10.76 -7.23 13.69
CA GLY A 29 -11.51 -8.45 13.39
C GLY A 29 -12.78 -8.15 12.59
N PRO A 30 -13.75 -7.40 13.13
CA PRO A 30 -14.95 -7.00 12.39
C PRO A 30 -14.68 -6.30 11.06
N PHE A 31 -13.67 -5.41 10.99
CA PHE A 31 -13.26 -4.79 9.74
C PHE A 31 -12.87 -5.84 8.70
N SER A 32 -11.96 -6.75 9.06
CA SER A 32 -11.45 -7.79 8.16
C SER A 32 -12.55 -8.77 7.70
N MET A 33 -13.65 -8.89 8.44
CA MET A 33 -14.78 -9.75 8.03
C MET A 33 -15.64 -9.15 6.92
N GLY A 34 -15.52 -7.86 6.64
CA GLY A 34 -16.35 -7.19 5.64
C GLY A 34 -16.38 -5.69 5.85
N HIS A 35 -15.83 -4.95 4.89
CA HIS A 35 -15.87 -3.49 4.86
C HIS A 35 -16.10 -2.99 3.41
N PRO A 36 -16.65 -1.77 3.21
CA PRO A 36 -16.69 -1.15 1.88
C PRO A 36 -15.28 -0.98 1.29
N LEU A 37 -15.13 -1.06 -0.04
CA LEU A 37 -13.84 -1.12 -0.74
C LEU A 37 -12.81 -0.07 -0.26
N PHE A 38 -13.25 1.18 -0.14
CA PHE A 38 -12.37 2.31 0.22
C PHE A 38 -12.49 2.76 1.68
N ALA A 39 -13.09 1.96 2.55
CA ALA A 39 -13.08 2.23 3.98
C ALA A 39 -11.66 1.99 4.53
N VAL A 40 -11.15 2.97 5.27
CA VAL A 40 -9.85 2.95 5.94
C VAL A 40 -10.08 2.57 7.41
N PRO A 41 -9.40 1.54 7.94
CA PRO A 41 -9.63 1.11 9.30
C PRO A 41 -9.04 2.12 10.30
N LEU A 42 -9.89 2.66 11.17
CA LEU A 42 -9.53 3.61 12.22
C LEU A 42 -10.42 3.41 13.46
N PRO A 43 -10.14 2.36 14.27
CA PRO A 43 -10.95 1.97 15.41
C PRO A 43 -11.17 3.15 16.35
N LEU A 44 -12.36 3.21 16.95
CA LEU A 44 -12.72 4.31 17.86
C LEU A 44 -11.67 4.54 18.97
N ARG A 45 -11.05 3.47 19.48
CA ARG A 45 -9.99 3.55 20.50
C ARG A 45 -8.74 4.29 20.05
N ASP A 46 -8.44 4.27 18.76
CA ASP A 46 -7.24 4.85 18.16
C ASP A 46 -7.54 6.22 17.51
N LEU A 47 -8.83 6.58 17.38
CA LEU A 47 -9.29 7.72 16.59
C LEU A 47 -8.65 9.05 17.01
N ALA A 48 -8.63 9.33 18.31
CA ALA A 48 -8.07 10.58 18.85
C ALA A 48 -6.57 10.72 18.55
N GLU A 49 -5.86 9.60 18.54
CA GLU A 49 -4.42 9.57 18.31
C GLU A 49 -4.12 9.60 16.81
N LYS A 50 -4.80 8.81 15.98
CA LYS A 50 -4.31 8.53 14.62
C LYS A 50 -4.99 9.32 13.51
N VAL A 51 -6.13 9.96 13.76
CA VAL A 51 -6.88 10.67 12.70
C VAL A 51 -6.08 11.81 12.08
N GLY A 52 -5.21 12.49 12.85
CA GLY A 52 -4.35 13.57 12.34
C GLY A 52 -3.46 13.07 11.20
N ALA A 53 -2.81 11.91 11.37
CA ALA A 53 -1.93 11.32 10.38
C ALA A 53 -2.65 10.80 9.12
N LEU A 54 -3.93 10.42 9.25
CA LEU A 54 -4.73 9.87 8.15
C LEU A 54 -5.57 10.92 7.42
N ALA A 55 -6.01 11.97 8.10
CA ALA A 55 -6.81 13.07 7.55
C ALA A 55 -6.40 14.40 8.20
N PRO A 56 -5.22 14.96 7.85
CA PRO A 56 -4.67 16.14 8.52
C PRO A 56 -5.54 17.40 8.32
N ARG A 57 -6.22 17.50 7.17
CA ARG A 57 -7.10 18.64 6.86
C ARG A 57 -8.45 18.50 7.55
N LYS A 58 -8.71 19.31 8.57
CA LYS A 58 -9.98 19.29 9.35
C LYS A 58 -11.24 19.65 8.56
N THR A 59 -11.09 20.28 7.39
CA THR A 59 -12.19 20.64 6.48
C THR A 59 -12.51 19.57 5.44
N VAL A 60 -11.78 18.44 5.40
CA VAL A 60 -12.12 17.32 4.52
C VAL A 60 -13.47 16.71 4.92
N PRO A 61 -14.35 16.34 3.97
CA PRO A 61 -15.51 15.50 4.26
C PRO A 61 -15.07 14.18 4.89
N VAL A 62 -15.64 13.84 6.04
CA VAL A 62 -15.38 12.58 6.76
C VAL A 62 -16.67 11.77 6.79
N LEU A 63 -16.60 10.54 6.29
CA LEU A 63 -17.62 9.52 6.44
C LEU A 63 -17.16 8.50 7.47
N LEU A 64 -18.06 8.11 8.37
CA LEU A 64 -17.81 7.08 9.38
C LEU A 64 -18.76 5.90 9.17
N ILE A 65 -18.25 4.69 9.37
CA ILE A 65 -19.04 3.46 9.39
C ILE A 65 -18.61 2.56 10.56
N ASP A 66 -19.56 1.84 11.12
CA ASP A 66 -19.40 0.74 12.07
C ASP A 66 -20.47 -0.32 11.74
N ASP A 67 -20.87 -1.17 12.70
CA ASP A 67 -21.85 -2.22 12.43
C ASP A 67 -23.27 -1.68 12.22
N ASP A 68 -23.71 -0.70 13.02
CA ASP A 68 -25.11 -0.24 13.10
C ASP A 68 -25.35 1.28 13.27
N GLY A 69 -24.29 2.07 13.40
CA GLY A 69 -24.24 3.53 13.59
C GLY A 69 -23.88 3.97 15.01
N SER A 70 -23.88 3.07 16.00
CA SER A 70 -23.82 3.42 17.42
C SER A 70 -22.44 3.92 17.89
N ALA A 71 -21.35 3.25 17.50
CA ALA A 71 -19.98 3.67 17.78
C ALA A 71 -19.61 4.92 16.97
N CYS A 72 -20.12 5.04 15.74
CA CYS A 72 -19.93 6.20 14.90
C CYS A 72 -20.46 7.49 15.52
N ALA A 73 -21.52 7.44 16.32
CA ALA A 73 -22.03 8.62 17.02
C ALA A 73 -21.00 9.19 18.02
N THR A 74 -20.25 8.31 18.69
CA THR A 74 -19.16 8.71 19.61
C THR A 74 -17.95 9.21 18.83
N ALA A 75 -17.55 8.49 17.77
CA ALA A 75 -16.48 8.93 16.86
C ALA A 75 -16.76 10.32 16.27
N ALA A 76 -17.98 10.56 15.79
CA ALA A 76 -18.37 11.83 15.20
C ALA A 76 -18.22 13.00 16.17
N ARG A 77 -18.70 12.84 17.41
CA ARG A 77 -18.53 13.87 18.46
C ARG A 77 -17.06 14.13 18.78
N LEU A 78 -16.25 13.07 18.87
CA LEU A 78 -14.81 13.21 19.11
C LEU A 78 -14.14 14.00 17.97
N LEU A 79 -14.42 13.65 16.71
CA LEU A 79 -13.89 14.39 15.56
C LEU A 79 -14.36 15.85 15.52
N GLU A 80 -15.63 16.12 15.83
CA GLU A 80 -16.14 17.49 15.94
C GLU A 80 -15.39 18.29 17.03
N THR A 81 -15.09 17.68 18.19
CA THR A 81 -14.27 18.32 19.24
C THR A 81 -12.82 18.55 18.84
N MET A 82 -12.29 17.73 17.92
CA MET A 82 -10.96 17.88 17.32
C MET A 82 -10.95 18.83 16.12
N GLY A 83 -12.09 19.50 15.82
CA GLY A 83 -12.20 20.53 14.79
C GLY A 83 -12.64 20.04 13.40
N TYR A 84 -12.96 18.75 13.22
CA TYR A 84 -13.46 18.26 11.93
C TYR A 84 -14.88 18.76 11.68
N GLY A 85 -15.04 19.61 10.66
CA GLY A 85 -16.30 20.33 10.42
C GLY A 85 -17.36 19.57 9.61
N TYR A 86 -16.96 18.52 8.88
CA TYR A 86 -17.80 17.86 7.90
C TYR A 86 -17.90 16.35 8.11
N VAL A 87 -18.30 15.95 9.32
CA VAL A 87 -18.49 14.53 9.66
C VAL A 87 -19.90 14.06 9.30
N ARG A 88 -20.00 12.87 8.71
CA ARG A 88 -21.24 12.14 8.44
C ARG A 88 -21.13 10.69 8.92
N VAL A 89 -22.22 10.16 9.43
CA VAL A 89 -22.32 8.75 9.85
C VAL A 89 -23.20 8.00 8.86
N LEU A 90 -22.72 6.85 8.38
CA LEU A 90 -23.50 6.00 7.50
C LEU A 90 -24.64 5.37 8.29
N ALA A 91 -25.88 5.74 7.95
CA ALA A 91 -27.08 5.30 8.65
C ALA A 91 -27.23 3.78 8.56
N GLY A 92 -27.27 3.10 9.71
CA GLY A 92 -27.38 1.64 9.81
C GLY A 92 -26.11 0.85 9.49
N GLY A 93 -24.95 1.52 9.38
CA GLY A 93 -23.64 0.89 9.31
C GLY A 93 -23.45 -0.11 8.16
N VAL A 94 -22.57 -1.07 8.39
CA VAL A 94 -22.24 -2.16 7.46
C VAL A 94 -23.48 -2.98 7.08
N ALA A 95 -24.40 -3.21 8.02
CA ALA A 95 -25.64 -3.94 7.74
C ALA A 95 -26.50 -3.22 6.68
N ALA A 96 -26.64 -1.89 6.78
CA ALA A 96 -27.39 -1.11 5.81
C ALA A 96 -26.66 -0.98 4.46
N TRP A 97 -25.32 -0.90 4.46
CA TRP A 97 -24.52 -0.93 3.22
C TRP A 97 -24.79 -2.21 2.42
N GLN A 98 -24.75 -3.37 3.09
CA GLN A 98 -25.02 -4.65 2.46
C GLN A 98 -26.49 -4.78 2.04
N ALA A 99 -27.44 -4.33 2.88
CA ALA A 99 -28.87 -4.36 2.55
C ALA A 99 -29.22 -3.46 1.34
N ALA A 100 -28.43 -2.43 1.07
CA ALA A 100 -28.52 -1.59 -0.13
C ALA A 100 -27.94 -2.28 -1.40
N GLY A 101 -27.42 -3.49 -1.27
CA GLY A 101 -26.87 -4.28 -2.38
C GLY A 101 -25.40 -3.99 -2.70
N TYR A 102 -24.68 -3.28 -1.82
CA TYR A 102 -23.27 -2.97 -2.04
C TYR A 102 -22.35 -4.02 -1.42
N THR A 103 -21.25 -4.31 -2.13
CA THR A 103 -20.28 -5.31 -1.73
C THR A 103 -19.58 -4.93 -0.41
N LEU A 104 -19.35 -5.93 0.43
CA LEU A 104 -18.41 -5.89 1.55
C LEU A 104 -17.23 -6.78 1.19
N PHE A 105 -16.04 -6.23 1.30
CA PHE A 105 -14.79 -6.91 1.02
C PHE A 105 -14.19 -7.41 2.33
N GLN A 106 -13.72 -8.64 2.31
CA GLN A 106 -12.97 -9.22 3.42
C GLN A 106 -11.48 -8.86 3.33
N GLY A 107 -10.75 -9.02 4.42
CA GLY A 107 -9.30 -8.78 4.50
C GLY A 107 -8.94 -7.32 4.75
N VAL A 108 -7.67 -6.98 4.54
CA VAL A 108 -7.13 -5.61 4.66
C VAL A 108 -6.45 -5.17 3.36
N HIS A 109 -6.21 -3.87 3.19
CA HIS A 109 -5.50 -3.32 2.02
C HIS A 109 -6.14 -3.71 0.68
N VAL A 110 -7.47 -3.87 0.68
CA VAL A 110 -8.24 -4.40 -0.46
C VAL A 110 -8.03 -3.58 -1.73
N PRO A 111 -8.01 -2.23 -1.72
CA PRO A 111 -7.72 -1.45 -2.93
C PRO A 111 -6.36 -1.80 -3.55
N SER A 112 -5.32 -1.91 -2.75
CA SER A 112 -3.96 -2.24 -3.19
C SER A 112 -3.85 -3.67 -3.75
N LYS A 113 -4.52 -4.65 -3.12
CA LYS A 113 -4.58 -6.03 -3.64
C LYS A 113 -5.38 -6.12 -4.94
N THR A 114 -6.50 -5.39 -5.00
CA THR A 114 -7.31 -5.28 -6.22
C THR A 114 -6.52 -4.67 -7.38
N LEU A 115 -5.71 -3.64 -7.10
CA LEU A 115 -4.81 -3.03 -8.09
C LEU A 115 -3.82 -4.06 -8.65
N GLY A 116 -3.25 -4.92 -7.78
CA GLY A 116 -2.34 -5.99 -8.20
C GLY A 116 -3.00 -6.99 -9.16
N GLU A 117 -4.23 -7.42 -8.88
CA GLU A 117 -4.98 -8.34 -9.75
C GLU A 117 -5.41 -7.65 -11.07
N LEU A 118 -5.80 -6.37 -11.04
CA LEU A 118 -6.06 -5.60 -12.27
C LEU A 118 -4.79 -5.46 -13.12
N ALA A 119 -3.64 -5.23 -12.50
CA ALA A 119 -2.36 -5.14 -13.20
C ALA A 119 -1.99 -6.44 -13.91
N GLU A 120 -2.30 -7.60 -13.33
CA GLU A 120 -2.12 -8.90 -14.00
C GLU A 120 -2.97 -9.01 -15.28
N VAL A 121 -4.24 -8.60 -15.20
CA VAL A 121 -5.18 -8.64 -16.32
C VAL A 121 -4.78 -7.69 -17.44
N VAL A 122 -4.28 -6.49 -17.12
CA VAL A 122 -3.95 -5.46 -18.12
C VAL A 122 -2.54 -5.65 -18.68
N SER A 123 -1.55 -5.95 -17.83
CA SER A 123 -0.13 -5.96 -18.22
C SER A 123 0.39 -7.34 -18.56
N HIS A 124 -0.30 -8.41 -18.17
CA HIS A 124 0.12 -9.80 -18.38
C HIS A 124 1.60 -10.05 -18.04
N PRO A 125 2.04 -9.74 -16.80
CA PRO A 125 3.44 -9.94 -16.40
C PRO A 125 3.81 -11.41 -16.56
N LYS A 126 5.08 -11.68 -16.92
CA LYS A 126 5.57 -13.07 -16.99
C LYS A 126 5.51 -13.69 -15.60
N THR A 127 5.10 -14.95 -15.54
CA THR A 127 5.05 -15.73 -14.30
C THR A 127 5.90 -16.99 -14.41
N VAL A 128 6.31 -17.53 -13.26
CA VAL A 128 6.97 -18.83 -13.15
C VAL A 128 6.31 -19.62 -12.04
N THR A 129 6.00 -20.90 -12.28
CA THR A 129 5.40 -21.75 -11.25
C THR A 129 6.44 -22.16 -10.21
N PRO A 130 6.02 -22.53 -8.98
CA PRO A 130 6.93 -23.09 -7.97
C PRO A 130 7.76 -24.26 -8.49
N GLU A 131 7.15 -25.21 -9.19
CA GLU A 131 7.83 -26.39 -9.74
C GLU A 131 8.88 -26.00 -10.76
N THR A 132 8.54 -25.09 -11.67
CA THR A 132 9.46 -24.60 -12.70
C THR A 132 10.65 -23.88 -12.07
N LEU A 133 10.42 -23.05 -11.04
CA LEU A 133 11.50 -22.36 -10.33
C LEU A 133 12.39 -23.36 -9.59
N LEU A 134 11.83 -24.40 -8.97
CA LEU A 134 12.60 -25.46 -8.31
C LEU A 134 13.48 -26.24 -9.31
N ASP A 135 12.95 -26.51 -10.51
CA ASP A 135 13.72 -27.12 -11.60
C ASP A 135 14.90 -26.19 -11.98
N TRP A 136 14.66 -24.89 -12.14
CA TRP A 136 15.72 -23.92 -12.46
C TRP A 136 16.81 -23.88 -11.37
N GLN A 137 16.42 -23.95 -10.09
CA GLN A 137 17.35 -24.02 -8.97
C GLN A 137 18.18 -25.31 -8.99
N THR A 138 17.53 -26.45 -9.26
CA THR A 138 18.16 -27.78 -9.29
C THR A 138 19.14 -27.90 -10.46
N GLU A 139 18.77 -27.37 -11.62
CA GLU A 139 19.60 -27.28 -12.83
C GLU A 139 20.71 -26.23 -12.73
N LYS A 140 20.71 -25.42 -11.66
CA LYS A 140 21.65 -24.30 -11.46
C LYS A 140 21.62 -23.31 -12.61
N ARG A 141 20.42 -23.00 -13.12
CA ARG A 141 20.25 -21.95 -14.12
C ARG A 141 20.63 -20.60 -13.53
N ASP A 142 21.16 -19.74 -14.39
CA ASP A 142 21.54 -18.36 -14.03
C ASP A 142 20.31 -17.44 -14.02
N PHE A 143 19.91 -16.98 -12.84
CA PHE A 143 18.88 -15.95 -12.61
C PHE A 143 19.12 -15.24 -11.27
N HIS A 144 18.58 -14.03 -11.13
CA HIS A 144 18.47 -13.36 -9.83
C HIS A 144 17.12 -13.68 -9.20
N PHE A 145 17.11 -13.92 -7.89
CA PHE A 145 15.87 -14.21 -7.17
C PHE A 145 15.73 -13.29 -5.96
N PHE A 146 14.66 -12.49 -5.95
CA PHE A 146 14.41 -11.50 -4.91
C PHE A 146 13.09 -11.74 -4.20
N ASP A 147 13.13 -11.63 -2.88
CA ASP A 147 11.93 -11.41 -2.08
C ASP A 147 11.68 -9.90 -2.00
N CYS A 148 10.53 -9.49 -2.51
CA CYS A 148 10.22 -8.08 -2.68
C CYS A 148 9.41 -7.48 -1.53
N ARG A 149 9.26 -8.23 -0.43
CA ARG A 149 8.58 -7.81 0.81
C ARG A 149 9.51 -7.00 1.72
N PRO A 150 8.94 -6.31 2.74
CA PRO A 150 9.74 -5.70 3.79
C PRO A 150 10.68 -6.69 4.49
N PRO A 151 11.84 -6.23 5.00
CA PRO A 151 12.83 -7.12 5.61
C PRO A 151 12.32 -7.94 6.80
N ALA A 152 11.36 -7.41 7.56
CA ALA A 152 10.73 -8.16 8.66
C ALA A 152 10.04 -9.45 8.17
N GLU A 153 9.28 -9.39 7.07
CA GLU A 153 8.60 -10.56 6.50
C GLU A 153 9.56 -11.58 5.91
N PHE A 154 10.68 -11.12 5.35
CA PHE A 154 11.73 -12.00 4.81
C PHE A 154 12.45 -12.78 5.92
N ARG A 155 12.81 -12.10 7.03
CA ARG A 155 13.46 -12.75 8.19
C ARG A 155 12.64 -13.93 8.70
N GLU A 156 11.33 -13.76 8.79
CA GLU A 156 10.41 -14.81 9.26
C GLU A 156 10.41 -16.04 8.35
N MET A 157 10.24 -15.83 7.04
CA MET A 157 10.26 -16.91 6.06
C MET A 157 10.40 -16.39 4.63
N THR A 158 10.98 -17.18 3.73
CA THR A 158 11.06 -16.89 2.30
C THR A 158 11.21 -18.17 1.47
N VAL A 159 11.16 -18.06 0.14
CA VAL A 159 11.48 -19.17 -0.76
C VAL A 159 13.00 -19.36 -0.78
N PRO A 160 13.52 -20.60 -0.59
CA PRO A 160 14.96 -20.83 -0.56
C PRO A 160 15.69 -20.22 -1.76
N GLY A 161 16.82 -19.56 -1.50
CA GLY A 161 17.65 -18.91 -2.52
C GLY A 161 17.24 -17.48 -2.88
N ALA A 162 16.13 -16.96 -2.35
CA ALA A 162 15.76 -15.55 -2.53
C ALA A 162 16.65 -14.63 -1.67
N ARG A 163 17.00 -13.46 -2.20
CA ARG A 163 17.61 -12.36 -1.43
C ARG A 163 16.58 -11.30 -1.10
N CYS A 164 16.67 -10.70 0.08
CA CYS A 164 15.78 -9.61 0.48
C CYS A 164 16.16 -8.31 -0.25
N VAL A 165 15.34 -7.89 -1.20
CA VAL A 165 15.43 -6.55 -1.79
C VAL A 165 14.00 -6.11 -2.11
N PRO A 166 13.39 -5.20 -1.32
CA PRO A 166 12.01 -4.77 -1.54
C PRO A 166 11.78 -4.13 -2.92
N ASN A 167 10.57 -4.22 -3.48
CA ASN A 167 10.25 -3.81 -4.86
C ASN A 167 10.95 -2.53 -5.38
N GLY A 168 10.68 -1.38 -4.75
CA GLY A 168 11.26 -0.10 -5.17
C GLY A 168 12.80 -0.08 -5.09
N GLU A 169 13.37 -0.80 -4.12
CA GLU A 169 14.82 -0.95 -3.95
C GLU A 169 15.43 -1.78 -5.08
N ILE A 170 14.77 -2.82 -5.58
CA ILE A 170 15.28 -3.61 -6.71
C ILE A 170 15.45 -2.71 -7.94
N ALA A 171 14.41 -1.95 -8.27
CA ALA A 171 14.43 -1.05 -9.42
C ALA A 171 15.51 0.03 -9.27
N HIS A 172 15.58 0.65 -8.09
CA HIS A 172 16.61 1.64 -7.75
C HIS A 172 18.04 1.07 -7.86
N ARG A 173 18.24 -0.19 -7.46
CA ARG A 173 19.56 -0.83 -7.35
C ARG A 173 19.93 -1.69 -8.55
N LEU A 174 19.10 -1.72 -9.58
CA LEU A 174 19.27 -2.56 -10.77
C LEU A 174 20.66 -2.41 -11.43
N PRO A 175 21.26 -1.21 -11.55
CA PRO A 175 22.60 -1.09 -12.13
C PRO A 175 23.71 -1.76 -11.31
N ALA A 176 23.55 -1.95 -10.00
CA ALA A 176 24.49 -2.68 -9.15
C ALA A 176 24.31 -4.21 -9.23
N ILE A 177 23.19 -4.70 -9.76
CA ILE A 177 22.97 -6.12 -10.04
C ILE A 177 23.79 -6.56 -11.27
N GLY A 178 23.99 -5.66 -12.25
CA GLY A 178 25.14 -5.66 -13.18
C GLY A 178 25.10 -6.58 -14.40
N ASP A 179 24.61 -7.82 -14.29
CA ASP A 179 24.47 -8.75 -15.43
C ASP A 179 23.05 -8.75 -16.01
N ASP A 180 22.79 -9.32 -17.19
CA ASP A 180 21.46 -9.37 -17.85
C ASP A 180 20.64 -10.62 -17.57
N LYS A 181 20.95 -11.34 -16.47
CA LYS A 181 20.22 -12.55 -16.11
C LYS A 181 18.74 -12.22 -15.82
N PRO A 182 17.83 -13.16 -16.09
CA PRO A 182 16.43 -13.02 -15.70
C PRO A 182 16.29 -12.73 -14.21
N ILE A 183 15.27 -11.95 -13.86
CA ILE A 183 14.90 -11.67 -12.48
C ILE A 183 13.62 -12.43 -12.15
N VAL A 184 13.60 -13.13 -11.03
CA VAL A 184 12.40 -13.72 -10.43
C VAL A 184 12.09 -12.98 -9.13
N LEU A 185 10.82 -12.63 -8.92
CA LEU A 185 10.34 -11.94 -7.73
C LEU A 185 9.38 -12.85 -6.96
N THR A 186 9.51 -12.90 -5.64
CA THR A 186 8.54 -13.55 -4.77
C THR A 186 7.98 -12.57 -3.73
N CYS A 187 6.75 -12.83 -3.30
CA CYS A 187 6.16 -12.22 -2.11
C CYS A 187 5.41 -13.29 -1.30
N ALA A 188 4.51 -12.90 -0.39
CA ALA A 188 3.77 -13.85 0.44
C ALA A 188 2.58 -14.49 -0.30
N GLY A 189 1.99 -13.75 -1.24
CA GLY A 189 0.85 -14.17 -2.05
C GLY A 189 1.09 -13.69 -3.47
N ARG A 190 0.26 -12.76 -3.97
CA ARG A 190 0.28 -12.36 -5.38
C ARG A 190 0.66 -10.90 -5.59
N THR A 191 0.01 -10.00 -4.84
CA THR A 191 0.01 -8.54 -5.07
C THR A 191 1.40 -7.94 -5.29
N ARG A 192 2.31 -8.04 -4.32
CA ARG A 192 3.65 -7.44 -4.42
C ARG A 192 4.52 -8.03 -5.52
N GLY A 193 4.40 -9.33 -5.80
CA GLY A 193 5.12 -9.99 -6.89
C GLY A 193 4.69 -9.47 -8.26
N LEU A 194 3.38 -9.32 -8.47
CA LEU A 194 2.80 -8.78 -9.70
C LEU A 194 3.17 -7.30 -9.91
N ILE A 195 2.93 -6.46 -8.90
CA ILE A 195 3.30 -5.03 -8.91
C ILE A 195 4.79 -4.86 -9.17
N GLY A 196 5.62 -5.68 -8.51
CA GLY A 196 7.06 -5.71 -8.72
C GLY A 196 7.42 -6.04 -10.15
N ALA A 197 6.88 -7.13 -10.70
CA ALA A 197 7.21 -7.59 -12.04
C ALA A 197 6.81 -6.57 -13.12
N VAL A 198 5.63 -5.96 -12.99
CA VAL A 198 5.20 -4.89 -13.89
C VAL A 198 6.13 -3.67 -13.77
N SER A 199 6.42 -3.21 -12.56
CA SER A 199 7.29 -2.04 -12.33
C SER A 199 8.70 -2.24 -12.87
N LEU A 200 9.29 -3.40 -12.60
CA LEU A 200 10.63 -3.75 -13.05
C LEU A 200 10.69 -3.91 -14.57
N SER A 201 9.64 -4.44 -15.20
CA SER A 201 9.56 -4.55 -16.67
C SER A 201 9.52 -3.18 -17.37
N MET A 202 9.14 -2.10 -16.69
CA MET A 202 9.20 -0.74 -17.25
C MET A 202 10.63 -0.18 -17.32
N VAL A 203 11.54 -0.74 -16.51
CA VAL A 203 12.88 -0.15 -16.31
C VAL A 203 14.03 -1.09 -16.68
N ALA A 204 13.80 -2.40 -16.59
CA ALA A 204 14.79 -3.43 -16.84
C ALA A 204 14.70 -3.93 -18.28
N ASP A 205 15.84 -3.95 -18.97
CA ASP A 205 15.96 -4.53 -20.32
C ASP A 205 16.30 -6.03 -20.23
N ARG A 206 15.41 -6.80 -19.59
CA ARG A 206 15.57 -8.25 -19.35
C ARG A 206 14.25 -8.87 -18.95
N ASP A 207 14.22 -10.19 -18.92
CA ASP A 207 13.07 -10.91 -18.40
C ASP A 207 12.88 -10.72 -16.89
N VAL A 208 11.66 -10.37 -16.50
CA VAL A 208 11.23 -10.28 -15.11
C VAL A 208 10.02 -11.17 -14.92
N TYR A 209 10.09 -12.09 -13.96
CA TYR A 209 9.05 -13.05 -13.63
C TYR A 209 8.52 -12.80 -12.21
N ALA A 210 7.21 -12.91 -12.02
CA ALA A 210 6.61 -13.11 -10.70
C ALA A 210 6.50 -14.61 -10.40
N LEU A 211 6.94 -15.06 -9.23
CA LEU A 211 6.66 -16.40 -8.73
C LEU A 211 5.16 -16.51 -8.44
N GLU A 212 4.50 -17.46 -9.09
CA GLU A 212 3.06 -17.67 -8.94
C GLU A 212 2.69 -17.97 -7.49
N ASP A 213 1.77 -17.15 -6.96
CA ASP A 213 1.23 -17.24 -5.60
C ASP A 213 2.28 -17.18 -4.46
N GLY A 214 3.53 -16.79 -4.78
CA GLY A 214 4.58 -16.47 -3.81
C GLY A 214 4.94 -17.63 -2.87
N THR A 215 5.28 -17.31 -1.61
CA THR A 215 5.59 -18.31 -0.58
C THR A 215 4.41 -19.24 -0.28
N GLN A 216 3.16 -18.75 -0.41
CA GLN A 216 1.98 -19.61 -0.29
C GLN A 216 1.91 -20.63 -1.41
N GLY A 217 2.11 -20.22 -2.67
CA GLY A 217 2.21 -21.11 -3.82
C GLY A 217 3.28 -22.17 -3.64
N TRP A 218 4.47 -21.77 -3.15
CA TRP A 218 5.57 -22.67 -2.84
C TRP A 218 5.21 -23.77 -1.83
N VAL A 219 4.56 -23.41 -0.73
CA VAL A 219 4.09 -24.37 0.29
C VAL A 219 2.97 -25.27 -0.23
N LEU A 220 2.10 -24.74 -1.09
CA LEU A 220 1.01 -25.49 -1.72
C LEU A 220 1.51 -26.52 -2.74
N ALA A 221 2.61 -26.22 -3.44
CA ALA A 221 3.33 -27.16 -4.29
C ALA A 221 4.07 -28.25 -3.49
N GLY A 222 4.08 -28.15 -2.15
CA GLY A 222 4.66 -29.14 -1.26
C GLY A 222 6.12 -28.89 -0.91
N PHE A 223 6.66 -27.71 -1.24
CA PHE A 223 8.05 -27.35 -0.98
C PHE A 223 8.21 -26.64 0.37
N GLU A 224 9.44 -26.67 0.91
CA GLU A 224 9.77 -26.06 2.20
C GLU A 224 10.26 -24.62 2.02
N LEU A 225 9.86 -23.75 2.96
CA LEU A 225 10.35 -22.37 3.04
C LEU A 225 11.62 -22.31 3.89
N ALA A 226 12.52 -21.40 3.53
CA ALA A 226 13.61 -20.99 4.41
C ALA A 226 13.06 -20.07 5.51
N ARG A 227 13.55 -20.19 6.75
CA ARG A 227 13.11 -19.45 7.94
C ARG A 227 14.31 -18.89 8.68
N ASP A 228 14.07 -17.91 9.55
CA ASP A 228 15.10 -17.23 10.35
C ASP A 228 16.24 -16.70 9.46
N ASN A 229 15.86 -16.10 8.34
CA ASN A 229 16.78 -15.72 7.28
C ASN A 229 17.65 -14.52 7.71
N GLU A 230 18.95 -14.59 7.41
CA GLU A 230 19.85 -13.45 7.59
C GLU A 230 19.60 -12.39 6.50
N LEU A 231 19.66 -11.12 6.90
CA LEU A 231 19.59 -10.03 5.92
C LEU A 231 20.97 -9.72 5.37
N GLU A 232 21.06 -9.75 4.06
CA GLU A 232 22.17 -9.16 3.32
C GLU A 232 21.95 -7.64 3.17
N GLU A 233 23.04 -6.87 3.11
CA GLU A 233 22.97 -5.45 2.75
C GLU A 233 22.46 -5.31 1.31
N PHE A 234 21.66 -4.27 1.07
CA PHE A 234 21.20 -3.99 -0.29
C PHE A 234 22.38 -3.60 -1.19
N PRO A 235 22.33 -3.92 -2.50
CA PRO A 235 23.41 -3.57 -3.41
C PRO A 235 23.69 -2.06 -3.46
N THR A 236 24.91 -1.67 -3.10
CA THR A 236 25.33 -0.26 -3.10
C THR A 236 25.61 0.25 -4.52
N LEU A 237 25.06 1.41 -4.85
CA LEU A 237 25.31 2.09 -6.12
C LEU A 237 26.64 2.86 -6.07
N SER A 238 27.48 2.69 -7.08
CA SER A 238 28.56 3.66 -7.37
C SER A 238 27.98 4.99 -7.84
N PRO A 239 28.73 6.12 -7.81
CA PRO A 239 28.25 7.40 -8.31
C PRO A 239 27.76 7.36 -9.77
N MET A 240 28.44 6.57 -10.62
CA MET A 240 28.02 6.39 -12.01
C MET A 240 26.70 5.61 -12.11
N GLN A 241 26.54 4.56 -11.31
CA GLN A 241 25.30 3.78 -11.25
C GLN A 241 24.13 4.60 -10.67
N ALA A 242 24.39 5.47 -9.69
CA ALA A 242 23.38 6.39 -9.18
C ALA A 242 22.90 7.38 -10.26
N GLN A 243 23.81 7.90 -11.09
CA GLN A 243 23.44 8.72 -12.24
C GLN A 243 22.59 7.93 -13.27
N GLN A 244 22.90 6.65 -13.49
CA GLN A 244 22.09 5.77 -14.34
C GLN A 244 20.67 5.59 -13.77
N THR A 245 20.56 5.26 -12.49
CA THR A 245 19.25 5.15 -11.80
C THR A 245 18.46 6.45 -11.90
N HIS A 246 19.09 7.60 -11.68
CA HIS A 246 18.44 8.91 -11.81
C HIS A 246 17.96 9.18 -13.24
N ALA A 247 18.75 8.85 -14.26
CA ALA A 247 18.34 8.99 -15.66
C ALA A 247 17.13 8.10 -15.99
N VAL A 248 17.09 6.87 -15.48
CA VAL A 248 15.92 5.98 -15.59
C VAL A 248 14.71 6.59 -14.89
N ALA A 249 14.87 7.18 -13.71
CA ALA A 249 13.80 7.88 -13.01
C ALA A 249 13.19 9.00 -13.88
N GLN A 250 14.03 9.86 -14.47
CA GLN A 250 13.55 10.94 -15.34
C GLN A 250 12.77 10.42 -16.55
N ARG A 251 13.21 9.31 -17.16
CA ARG A 251 12.47 8.65 -18.24
C ARG A 251 11.10 8.17 -17.77
N VAL A 252 11.03 7.43 -16.65
CA VAL A 252 9.75 6.92 -16.11
C VAL A 252 8.80 8.06 -15.77
N LEU A 253 9.29 9.13 -15.14
CA LEU A 253 8.49 10.31 -14.81
C LEU A 253 7.90 10.96 -16.07
N ALA A 254 8.71 11.10 -17.13
CA ALA A 254 8.27 11.64 -18.41
C ALA A 254 7.23 10.73 -19.10
N ASP A 255 7.53 9.43 -19.24
CA ASP A 255 6.68 8.46 -19.93
C ASP A 255 5.32 8.32 -19.25
N GLN A 256 5.29 8.37 -17.90
CA GLN A 256 4.07 8.26 -17.11
C GLN A 256 3.41 9.63 -16.80
N SER A 257 3.96 10.72 -17.34
CA SER A 257 3.47 12.09 -17.11
C SER A 257 3.29 12.41 -15.62
N ILE A 258 4.28 12.05 -14.80
CA ILE A 258 4.32 12.34 -13.36
C ILE A 258 5.15 13.60 -13.14
N ALA A 259 4.59 14.56 -12.41
CA ALA A 259 5.23 15.85 -12.21
C ALA A 259 6.34 15.78 -11.15
N THR A 260 7.53 16.24 -11.52
CA THR A 260 8.61 16.56 -10.58
C THR A 260 8.44 17.98 -10.07
N ILE A 261 8.53 18.17 -8.75
CA ILE A 261 8.38 19.47 -8.09
C ILE A 261 9.65 19.81 -7.29
N ASN A 262 9.80 21.07 -6.92
CA ASN A 262 10.91 21.55 -6.10
C ASN A 262 10.44 21.98 -4.70
N ALA A 263 11.39 22.34 -3.85
CA ALA A 263 11.17 22.83 -2.48
C ALA A 263 10.12 23.96 -2.35
N LYS A 264 10.08 24.91 -3.31
CA LYS A 264 9.11 26.02 -3.29
C LYS A 264 7.70 25.54 -3.61
N ASP A 265 7.57 24.58 -4.52
CA ASP A 265 6.29 23.95 -4.83
C ASP A 265 5.76 23.14 -3.65
N VAL A 266 6.64 22.41 -2.95
CA VAL A 266 6.27 21.72 -1.70
C VAL A 266 5.72 22.72 -0.67
N ALA A 267 6.46 23.80 -0.39
CA ALA A 267 6.01 24.83 0.54
C ALA A 267 4.65 25.45 0.13
N ARG A 268 4.48 25.75 -1.17
CA ARG A 268 3.23 26.28 -1.73
C ARG A 268 2.07 25.30 -1.56
N TYR A 269 2.29 24.01 -1.79
CA TYR A 269 1.26 22.98 -1.64
C TYR A 269 0.88 22.70 -0.19
N LEU A 270 1.77 22.92 0.76
CA LEU A 270 1.45 22.78 2.18
C LEU A 270 0.65 23.98 2.70
N GLN A 271 0.80 25.17 2.10
CA GLN A 271 -0.02 26.34 2.39
C GLN A 271 -1.42 26.29 1.76
N ASP A 272 -1.69 25.32 0.88
CA ASP A 272 -2.98 25.14 0.21
C ASP A 272 -3.98 24.44 1.15
N GLU A 273 -4.75 25.24 1.89
CA GLU A 273 -5.78 24.75 2.81
C GLU A 273 -6.99 24.09 2.09
N THR A 274 -7.04 24.15 0.75
CA THR A 274 -8.16 23.58 -0.03
C THR A 274 -7.95 22.11 -0.40
N ARG A 275 -6.77 21.55 -0.13
CA ARG A 275 -6.39 20.16 -0.45
C ARG A 275 -5.69 19.50 0.72
N THR A 276 -5.80 18.17 0.79
CA THR A 276 -5.02 17.36 1.73
C THR A 276 -3.71 16.99 1.04
N THR A 277 -2.58 17.31 1.67
CA THR A 277 -1.24 16.99 1.15
C THR A 277 -0.53 16.02 2.11
N PHE A 278 -0.11 14.87 1.61
CA PHE A 278 0.77 13.93 2.32
C PHE A 278 2.19 14.06 1.79
N LEU A 279 3.17 14.08 2.70
CA LEU A 279 4.60 14.05 2.41
C LEU A 279 5.13 12.69 2.83
N ILE A 280 5.67 11.89 1.89
CA ILE A 280 6.11 10.53 2.18
C ILE A 280 7.51 10.27 1.62
N ASP A 281 8.46 10.00 2.50
CA ASP A 281 9.78 9.49 2.16
C ASP A 281 9.66 8.00 1.85
N VAL A 282 10.05 7.61 0.64
CA VAL A 282 9.89 6.24 0.13
C VAL A 282 11.17 5.42 0.08
N ARG A 283 12.25 5.94 0.67
CA ARG A 283 13.56 5.26 0.78
C ARG A 283 13.48 4.08 1.74
N SER A 284 14.56 3.30 1.82
CA SER A 284 14.67 2.19 2.77
C SER A 284 14.60 2.64 4.23
N ASP A 285 14.24 1.72 5.12
CA ASP A 285 14.23 1.94 6.56
C ASP A 285 15.60 2.45 7.07
N ASP A 286 16.70 1.92 6.52
CA ASP A 286 18.06 2.31 6.90
C ASP A 286 18.41 3.72 6.41
N GLU A 287 18.05 4.08 5.18
CA GLU A 287 18.28 5.45 4.66
C GLU A 287 17.49 6.48 5.45
N PHE A 288 16.21 6.20 5.74
CA PHE A 288 15.38 7.11 6.54
C PHE A 288 15.86 7.19 7.99
N GLY A 289 16.23 6.07 8.61
CA GLY A 289 16.72 6.04 9.99
C GLY A 289 18.05 6.80 10.17
N ASN A 290 18.93 6.74 9.17
CA ASN A 290 20.23 7.43 9.21
C ASN A 290 20.14 8.91 8.80
N ASP A 291 19.20 9.25 7.93
CA ASP A 291 19.05 10.59 7.36
C ASP A 291 17.56 10.96 7.21
N PRO A 292 16.84 11.23 8.31
CA PRO A 292 15.41 11.49 8.27
C PRO A 292 15.12 12.81 7.55
N LEU A 293 14.03 12.83 6.79
CA LEU A 293 13.54 14.01 6.09
C LEU A 293 12.46 14.71 6.94
N PRO A 294 12.71 15.90 7.52
CA PRO A 294 11.75 16.55 8.41
C PRO A 294 10.39 16.78 7.73
N GLY A 295 9.30 16.50 8.45
CA GLY A 295 7.92 16.69 7.95
C GLY A 295 7.42 15.61 6.99
N PHE A 296 8.29 14.71 6.51
CA PHE A 296 7.88 13.56 5.71
C PHE A 296 7.63 12.36 6.62
N ASP A 297 6.49 11.70 6.45
CA ASP A 297 6.29 10.36 6.98
C ASP A 297 7.14 9.36 6.20
N HIS A 298 7.46 8.24 6.81
CA HIS A 298 8.22 7.18 6.13
C HIS A 298 7.32 6.03 5.71
N ALA A 299 7.47 5.60 4.45
CA ALA A 299 6.84 4.40 3.91
C ALA A 299 7.70 3.85 2.78
N LEU A 300 8.37 2.72 2.99
CA LEU A 300 9.11 2.02 1.94
C LEU A 300 8.26 1.92 0.66
N SER A 301 8.82 2.32 -0.50
CA SER A 301 8.10 2.48 -1.78
C SER A 301 7.09 1.37 -2.09
N GLY A 302 7.51 0.10 -2.02
CA GLY A 302 6.61 -1.03 -2.29
C GLY A 302 5.53 -1.23 -1.22
N GLN A 303 5.81 -0.90 0.05
CA GLN A 303 4.87 -1.04 1.15
C GLN A 303 3.80 0.06 1.12
N LEU A 304 4.16 1.27 0.70
CA LEU A 304 3.19 2.35 0.45
C LEU A 304 2.14 1.93 -0.59
N VAL A 305 2.57 1.23 -1.64
CA VAL A 305 1.65 0.71 -2.68
C VAL A 305 0.85 -0.48 -2.16
N GLN A 306 1.45 -1.38 -1.38
CA GLN A 306 0.79 -2.58 -0.84
C GLN A 306 -0.28 -2.26 0.21
N ALA A 307 -0.09 -1.22 1.01
CA ALA A 307 -0.91 -0.89 2.17
C ALA A 307 -1.19 0.62 2.25
N THR A 308 -1.67 1.19 1.15
CA THR A 308 -1.83 2.65 0.99
C THR A 308 -2.68 3.28 2.09
N ASP A 309 -3.74 2.59 2.51
CA ASP A 309 -4.67 2.98 3.57
C ASP A 309 -4.03 3.07 4.97
N LYS A 310 -2.83 2.52 5.17
CA LYS A 310 -2.04 2.73 6.40
C LYS A 310 -1.44 4.14 6.47
N TRP A 311 -1.12 4.74 5.32
CA TRP A 311 -0.53 6.07 5.24
C TRP A 311 -1.52 7.16 4.88
N ILE A 312 -2.43 6.88 3.95
CA ILE A 312 -3.28 7.87 3.30
C ILE A 312 -4.75 7.54 3.58
N GLY A 313 -5.37 8.31 4.48
CA GLY A 313 -6.78 8.12 4.85
C GLY A 313 -7.79 8.92 4.02
N VAL A 314 -7.32 9.75 3.08
CA VAL A 314 -8.16 10.65 2.28
C VAL A 314 -8.03 10.29 0.82
N ARG A 315 -9.14 9.86 0.19
CA ARG A 315 -9.17 9.58 -1.26
C ARG A 315 -8.88 10.83 -2.07
N ARG A 316 -8.20 10.66 -3.20
CA ARG A 316 -7.87 11.74 -4.18
C ARG A 316 -7.04 12.88 -3.59
N ALA A 317 -6.40 12.64 -2.45
CA ALA A 317 -5.46 13.57 -1.85
C ALA A 317 -4.24 13.79 -2.74
N ARG A 318 -3.54 14.90 -2.47
CA ARG A 318 -2.21 15.17 -3.02
C ARG A 318 -1.18 14.36 -2.23
N VAL A 319 -0.28 13.68 -2.93
CA VAL A 319 0.80 12.89 -2.33
C VAL A 319 2.12 13.32 -2.96
N ILE A 320 3.04 13.82 -2.14
CA ILE A 320 4.39 14.22 -2.53
C ILE A 320 5.36 13.16 -2.02
N LEU A 321 6.03 12.49 -2.94
CA LEU A 321 6.96 11.39 -2.65
C LEU A 321 8.40 11.89 -2.72
N GLY A 322 9.12 11.75 -1.62
CA GLY A 322 10.54 12.07 -1.49
C GLY A 322 11.42 10.87 -1.79
N ASP A 323 12.41 11.05 -2.67
CA ASP A 323 13.45 10.06 -2.97
C ASP A 323 14.74 10.78 -3.36
N ASP A 324 15.90 10.17 -3.12
CA ASP A 324 17.20 10.78 -3.41
C ASP A 324 17.52 10.82 -4.92
N LEU A 325 17.21 9.74 -5.64
CA LEU A 325 17.43 9.61 -7.09
C LEU A 325 16.14 9.69 -7.91
N GLY A 326 14.98 9.57 -7.26
CA GLY A 326 13.65 9.75 -7.84
C GLY A 326 12.98 8.48 -8.35
N LEU A 327 13.70 7.36 -8.53
CA LEU A 327 13.12 6.15 -9.14
C LEU A 327 12.11 5.44 -8.23
N ARG A 328 12.37 5.38 -6.92
CA ARG A 328 11.48 4.74 -5.95
C ARG A 328 10.17 5.52 -5.83
N ALA A 329 10.30 6.84 -5.81
CA ALA A 329 9.18 7.76 -5.82
C ALA A 329 8.40 7.70 -7.14
N ALA A 330 9.07 7.63 -8.30
CA ALA A 330 8.39 7.53 -9.59
C ALA A 330 7.51 6.28 -9.69
N ILE A 331 8.01 5.12 -9.26
CA ILE A 331 7.24 3.86 -9.27
C ILE A 331 6.04 3.94 -8.32
N ALA A 332 6.25 4.39 -7.08
CA ALA A 332 5.16 4.52 -6.11
C ALA A 332 4.12 5.56 -6.57
N ALA A 333 4.55 6.69 -7.12
CA ALA A 333 3.65 7.72 -7.67
C ALA A 333 2.78 7.15 -8.78
N TRP A 334 3.35 6.38 -9.69
CA TRP A 334 2.59 5.76 -10.78
C TRP A 334 1.47 4.86 -10.26
N TRP A 335 1.76 3.95 -9.33
CA TRP A 335 0.74 3.06 -8.76
C TRP A 335 -0.31 3.78 -7.92
N LEU A 336 0.09 4.77 -7.13
CA LEU A 336 -0.87 5.60 -6.38
C LEU A 336 -1.78 6.38 -7.33
N ARG A 337 -1.27 6.87 -8.46
CA ARG A 337 -2.10 7.50 -9.50
C ARG A 337 -3.12 6.52 -10.08
N MET A 338 -2.75 5.25 -10.24
CA MET A 338 -3.69 4.20 -10.67
C MET A 338 -4.82 3.95 -9.65
N MET A 339 -4.68 4.41 -8.41
CA MET A 339 -5.75 4.40 -7.39
C MET A 339 -6.43 5.77 -7.20
N GLY A 340 -6.20 6.71 -8.13
CA GLY A 340 -6.86 8.01 -8.17
C GLY A 340 -6.21 9.10 -7.29
N PHE A 341 -4.99 8.90 -6.79
CA PHE A 341 -4.25 9.94 -6.07
C PHE A 341 -3.58 10.92 -7.03
N GLU A 342 -3.44 12.18 -6.59
CA GLU A 342 -2.64 13.18 -7.31
C GLU A 342 -1.21 13.14 -6.78
N THR A 343 -0.27 12.65 -7.59
CA THR A 343 1.08 12.34 -7.14
C THR A 343 2.14 13.26 -7.73
N PHE A 344 3.10 13.64 -6.89
CA PHE A 344 4.27 14.41 -7.27
C PHE A 344 5.55 13.76 -6.74
N VAL A 345 6.65 13.93 -7.45
CA VAL A 345 7.98 13.49 -6.99
C VAL A 345 8.85 14.69 -6.66
N VAL A 346 9.54 14.63 -5.54
CA VAL A 346 10.54 15.64 -5.13
C VAL A 346 11.85 14.93 -4.83
N LEU A 347 12.96 15.47 -5.35
CA LEU A 347 14.28 14.97 -5.02
C LEU A 347 14.73 15.50 -3.66
N ILE A 348 15.35 14.62 -2.89
CA ILE A 348 15.91 14.99 -1.59
C ILE A 348 17.25 15.69 -1.80
N ASP A 349 17.25 17.02 -1.63
CA ASP A 349 18.44 17.86 -1.69
C ASP A 349 18.48 18.89 -0.54
N ASP A 350 19.57 19.66 -0.46
CA ASP A 350 19.73 20.71 0.56
C ASP A 350 18.64 21.79 0.49
N THR A 351 18.07 22.03 -0.69
CA THR A 351 17.01 23.04 -0.85
C THR A 351 15.70 22.56 -0.23
N LEU A 352 15.33 21.28 -0.41
CA LEU A 352 14.17 20.68 0.23
C LEU A 352 14.33 20.68 1.76
N ARG A 353 15.53 20.33 2.25
CA ARG A 353 15.84 20.32 3.69
C ARG A 353 15.79 21.70 4.35
N SER A 354 16.03 22.75 3.57
CA SER A 354 15.97 24.13 4.04
C SER A 354 14.54 24.68 4.20
N VAL A 355 13.53 23.96 3.69
CA VAL A 355 12.13 24.36 3.85
C VAL A 355 11.73 24.16 5.31
N ASP A 356 11.24 25.22 5.95
CA ASP A 356 10.64 25.10 7.28
C ASP A 356 9.25 24.44 7.15
N LEU A 357 9.27 23.11 7.16
CA LEU A 357 8.07 22.29 7.12
C LEU A 357 7.36 22.23 8.48
N GLN A 358 8.05 22.61 9.58
CA GLN A 358 7.50 22.59 10.93
C GLN A 358 6.52 23.76 11.19
N GLN A 359 6.69 24.88 10.50
CA GLN A 359 5.73 26.01 10.58
C GLN A 359 4.38 25.74 9.90
N VAL A 360 4.28 24.73 9.02
CA VAL A 360 3.06 24.45 8.25
C VAL A 360 2.24 23.29 8.84
N THR A 361 2.84 22.46 9.70
CA THR A 361 2.13 21.43 10.48
C THR A 361 2.08 21.84 11.95
N THR A 362 1.01 22.54 12.37
CA THR A 362 0.83 22.98 13.77
C THR A 362 0.61 21.83 14.77
N GLU A 363 0.52 20.59 14.31
CA GLU A 363 0.58 19.40 15.14
C GLU A 363 1.62 18.47 14.50
N GLN A 364 2.67 18.10 15.23
CA GLN A 364 3.50 16.96 14.85
C GLN A 364 2.54 15.79 14.65
N LEU A 365 2.40 15.33 13.40
CA LEU A 365 1.50 14.25 13.09
C LEU A 365 1.95 13.03 13.91
N PRO A 366 1.06 12.42 14.70
CA PRO A 366 1.40 11.23 15.44
C PRO A 366 1.90 10.16 14.47
N THR A 367 3.09 9.63 14.73
CA THR A 367 3.75 8.62 13.88
C THR A 367 3.13 7.23 14.05
N SER A 368 2.27 7.04 15.05
CA SER A 368 1.61 5.78 15.32
C SER A 368 0.55 5.48 14.25
N ARG A 369 0.85 4.52 13.39
CA ARG A 369 -0.09 4.01 12.40
C ARG A 369 -0.89 2.84 12.97
N PRO A 370 -2.11 2.56 12.50
CA PRO A 370 -2.79 1.32 12.83
C PRO A 370 -2.00 0.12 12.28
N ASP A 371 -1.83 -0.93 13.08
CA ASP A 371 -1.21 -2.19 12.64
C ASP A 371 -2.27 -3.29 12.55
N PHE A 372 -2.84 -3.44 11.36
CA PHE A 372 -3.90 -4.41 11.06
C PHE A 372 -3.39 -5.70 10.41
N GLU A 373 -2.21 -5.70 9.79
CA GLU A 373 -1.65 -6.88 9.13
C GLU A 373 -1.36 -8.01 10.14
N THR A 374 -0.83 -7.66 11.32
CA THR A 374 -0.59 -8.63 12.41
C THR A 374 -1.89 -9.19 13.02
N GLN A 375 -2.99 -8.45 12.91
CA GLN A 375 -4.31 -8.85 13.40
C GLN A 375 -5.10 -9.64 12.35
N GLU A 376 -4.84 -9.43 11.06
CA GLU A 376 -5.40 -10.20 9.93
C GLU A 376 -5.07 -11.69 10.11
N ASP A 377 -3.83 -12.07 10.41
CA ASP A 377 -3.45 -13.49 10.49
C ASP A 377 -4.00 -14.24 11.73
N SER A 378 -4.23 -13.50 12.82
CA SER A 378 -4.65 -14.07 14.11
C SER A 378 -6.16 -14.20 14.27
N GLY A 379 -6.96 -13.45 13.50
CA GLY A 379 -8.41 -13.34 13.72
C GLY A 379 -8.74 -12.64 15.05
N ASN A 380 -7.80 -11.87 15.60
CA ASN A 380 -7.96 -11.19 16.88
C ASN A 380 -9.16 -10.23 16.85
N GLY A 381 -10.02 -10.32 17.87
CA GLY A 381 -11.26 -9.55 17.96
C GLY A 381 -12.49 -10.22 17.33
N LEU A 382 -12.34 -11.41 16.73
CA LEU A 382 -13.47 -12.22 16.28
C LEU A 382 -14.04 -13.08 17.43
N PRO A 383 -15.36 -13.32 17.45
CA PRO A 383 -15.94 -14.31 18.35
C PRO A 383 -15.32 -15.69 18.13
N ALA A 384 -15.10 -16.46 19.20
CA ALA A 384 -14.43 -17.76 19.17
C ALA A 384 -15.07 -18.83 18.24
N HIS A 385 -16.28 -18.59 17.75
CA HIS A 385 -17.00 -19.48 16.83
C HIS A 385 -16.85 -19.10 15.36
N VAL A 386 -16.18 -17.99 15.03
CA VAL A 386 -15.96 -17.53 13.65
C VAL A 386 -14.64 -18.11 13.13
N THR A 387 -14.72 -18.93 12.09
CA THR A 387 -13.52 -19.40 11.37
C THR A 387 -13.04 -18.32 10.43
N TRP A 388 -11.87 -17.74 10.72
CA TRP A 388 -11.24 -16.75 9.85
C TRP A 388 -10.48 -17.43 8.71
N PHE A 389 -10.75 -17.03 7.45
CA PHE A 389 -10.27 -17.74 6.27
C PHE A 389 -8.75 -17.59 6.02
N ALA A 390 -8.10 -16.57 6.60
CA ALA A 390 -6.66 -16.38 6.50
C ALA A 390 -5.87 -16.99 7.68
N HIS A 391 -6.55 -17.62 8.65
CA HIS A 391 -5.92 -18.05 9.91
C HIS A 391 -4.79 -19.06 9.69
N GLY A 392 -3.58 -18.70 10.14
CA GLY A 392 -2.41 -19.57 10.09
C GLY A 392 -1.84 -19.82 8.68
N ARG A 393 -2.24 -19.03 7.67
CA ARG A 393 -1.73 -19.17 6.28
C ARG A 393 -0.21 -18.99 6.18
N HIS A 394 0.40 -18.22 7.08
CA HIS A 394 1.85 -18.05 7.17
C HIS A 394 2.54 -19.11 8.07
N GLN A 395 1.74 -19.94 8.74
CA GLN A 395 2.18 -21.01 9.64
C GLN A 395 2.01 -22.41 8.99
N GLY A 396 1.84 -22.45 7.66
CA GLY A 396 1.73 -23.70 6.90
C GLY A 396 0.32 -24.28 6.78
N ASN A 397 -0.73 -23.54 7.18
CA ASN A 397 -2.10 -23.96 6.95
C ASN A 397 -2.47 -23.85 5.46
N ARG A 398 -2.31 -24.96 4.74
CA ARG A 398 -2.56 -25.04 3.28
C ARG A 398 -3.98 -24.71 2.89
N ASP A 399 -4.98 -25.08 3.68
CA ASP A 399 -6.38 -24.80 3.35
C ASP A 399 -6.67 -23.30 3.44
N ALA A 400 -6.18 -22.63 4.49
CA ALA A 400 -6.25 -21.18 4.61
C ALA A 400 -5.51 -20.47 3.46
N SER A 401 -4.33 -20.96 3.07
CA SER A 401 -3.59 -20.39 1.92
C SER A 401 -4.39 -20.52 0.60
N ARG A 402 -5.02 -21.67 0.34
CA ARG A 402 -5.87 -21.84 -0.86
C ARG A 402 -7.07 -20.91 -0.85
N LEU A 403 -7.75 -20.80 0.29
CA LEU A 403 -8.90 -19.89 0.44
C LEU A 403 -8.48 -18.44 0.25
N TYR A 404 -7.33 -18.03 0.80
CA TYR A 404 -6.82 -16.68 0.66
C TYR A 404 -6.47 -16.34 -0.78
N LEU A 405 -5.73 -17.20 -1.49
CA LEU A 405 -5.37 -16.98 -2.89
C LEU A 405 -6.61 -16.98 -3.79
N SER A 406 -7.58 -17.84 -3.51
CA SER A 406 -8.88 -17.83 -4.22
C SER A 406 -9.65 -16.53 -3.99
N TRP A 407 -9.56 -15.96 -2.78
CA TRP A 407 -10.14 -14.67 -2.45
C TRP A 407 -9.44 -13.53 -3.20
N GLU A 408 -8.09 -13.45 -3.17
CA GLU A 408 -7.32 -12.43 -3.92
C GLU A 408 -7.69 -12.45 -5.41
N LYS A 409 -7.58 -13.62 -6.06
CA LYS A 409 -7.94 -13.82 -7.49
C LYS A 409 -9.40 -13.46 -7.81
N GLY A 410 -10.28 -13.49 -6.82
CA GLY A 410 -11.71 -13.18 -6.95
C GLY A 410 -12.06 -11.71 -6.72
N LEU A 411 -11.12 -10.86 -6.30
CA LEU A 411 -11.41 -9.46 -5.93
C LEU A 411 -11.98 -8.65 -7.09
N VAL A 412 -11.38 -8.77 -8.28
CA VAL A 412 -11.80 -8.00 -9.46
C VAL A 412 -13.24 -8.32 -9.87
N ALA A 413 -13.72 -9.54 -9.62
CA ALA A 413 -15.09 -9.94 -9.94
C ALA A 413 -16.14 -9.43 -8.93
N GLN A 414 -15.70 -8.97 -7.75
CA GLN A 414 -16.57 -8.43 -6.71
C GLN A 414 -16.86 -6.93 -6.87
N LEU A 415 -16.05 -6.24 -7.68
CA LEU A 415 -16.22 -4.81 -7.99
C LEU A 415 -17.46 -4.58 -8.85
N ASP A 416 -18.21 -3.53 -8.51
CA ASP A 416 -19.15 -2.96 -9.46
C ASP A 416 -18.48 -1.98 -10.44
N ASP A 417 -19.27 -1.43 -11.37
CA ASP A 417 -18.76 -0.51 -12.40
C ASP A 417 -18.21 0.80 -11.83
N GLN A 418 -18.78 1.31 -10.72
CA GLN A 418 -18.30 2.54 -10.09
C GLN A 418 -16.96 2.30 -9.40
N GLU A 419 -16.83 1.18 -8.69
CA GLU A 419 -15.60 0.77 -8.01
C GLU A 419 -14.48 0.45 -9.00
N ARG A 420 -14.80 -0.24 -10.11
CA ARG A 420 -13.83 -0.51 -11.18
C ARG A 420 -13.30 0.78 -11.81
N ALA A 421 -14.17 1.77 -12.04
CA ALA A 421 -13.79 3.04 -12.66
C ALA A 421 -12.83 3.89 -11.81
N GLU A 422 -12.65 3.58 -10.53
CA GLU A 422 -11.68 4.26 -9.65
C GLU A 422 -10.24 3.82 -9.88
N PHE A 423 -10.03 2.68 -10.55
CA PHE A 423 -8.70 2.20 -10.93
C PHE A 423 -8.37 2.66 -12.36
N LEU A 424 -7.28 3.39 -12.53
CA LEU A 424 -6.93 4.08 -13.79
C LEU A 424 -5.96 3.28 -14.69
N LEU A 425 -5.96 1.95 -14.56
CA LEU A 425 -5.08 1.03 -15.30
C LEU A 425 -5.49 0.82 -16.75
#